data_AF-A0A8S1CWZ1-F1
#
_entry.id   AF-A0A8S1CWZ1-F1
#
_cell.length_a   1.000
_cell.length_b   1.000
_cell.length_c   1.000
_cell.angle_alpha   90.00
_cell.angle_beta   90.00
_cell.angle_gamma   90.00
#
_symmetry.space_group_name_H-M   'P 1'
#
loop_
_entity.id
_entity.type
_entity.pdbx_description
1 polymer ?
#
loop_
_entity_poly.entity_id
_entity_poly.type
_entity_poly.pdbx_seq_one_letter_code
_entity_poly.pdbx_strand_id
1 'polypeptide(L)'
;MKLTAVSTLLLLGAALEPLSVLGLSCPDVCSPSSCLRAPSKCAYGKVKDACNCCDFCGNGPGEHCGGEFNILGMCGKGMECVSNNVNEPTTFPEGLCVWKMRTAFQPGKKQQQQQQQPAKMQTPPPGLKFVPQKQQWLRSKAWRKFSANQLQREGKVAKKGQQTSFN
;
A
#
# COMPACT_ATOMS: atom_id res chain seq x y z
N MET A 1 -55.58 -0.59 -47.57
CA MET A 1 -55.04 -1.53 -46.55
C MET A 1 -53.53 -1.41 -46.29
N LYS A 2 -52.73 -0.73 -47.13
CA LYS A 2 -51.27 -0.59 -46.91
C LYS A 2 -50.84 0.61 -46.06
N LEU A 3 -51.69 1.63 -45.91
CA LEU A 3 -51.36 2.88 -45.21
C LEU A 3 -51.43 2.75 -43.68
N THR A 4 -52.31 1.88 -43.17
CA THR A 4 -52.48 1.67 -41.72
C THR A 4 -51.28 0.96 -41.09
N ALA A 5 -50.63 0.05 -41.82
CA ALA A 5 -49.45 -0.67 -41.37
C ALA A 5 -48.20 0.23 -41.22
N VAL A 6 -48.08 1.27 -42.06
CA VAL A 6 -46.98 2.24 -41.99
C VAL A 6 -47.17 3.16 -40.78
N SER A 7 -48.41 3.56 -40.51
CA SER A 7 -48.73 4.42 -39.36
C SER A 7 -48.53 3.71 -38.03
N THR A 8 -48.84 2.41 -37.93
CA THR A 8 -48.57 1.63 -36.71
C THR A 8 -47.07 1.40 -36.50
N LEU A 9 -46.30 1.15 -37.57
CA LEU A 9 -44.83 1.02 -37.47
C LEU A 9 -44.16 2.31 -36.98
N LEU A 10 -44.62 3.48 -37.46
CA LEU A 10 -44.10 4.78 -37.03
C LEU A 10 -44.39 5.07 -35.56
N LEU A 11 -45.58 4.70 -35.09
CA LEU A 11 -46.00 4.91 -33.69
C LEU A 11 -45.25 3.96 -32.72
N LEU A 12 -44.93 2.73 -33.15
CA LEU A 12 -44.13 1.79 -32.38
C LEU A 12 -42.64 2.18 -32.31
N GLY A 13 -42.10 2.84 -33.34
CA GLY A 13 -40.71 3.32 -33.36
C GLY A 13 -40.43 4.50 -32.43
N ALA A 14 -41.45 5.31 -32.12
CA ALA A 14 -41.32 6.48 -31.23
C ALA A 14 -41.34 6.14 -29.72
N ALA A 15 -41.63 4.88 -29.36
CA ALA A 15 -41.63 4.40 -27.98
C ALA A 15 -40.28 3.82 -27.52
N LEU A 16 -39.26 3.84 -28.38
CA LEU A 16 -37.88 3.58 -27.96
C LEU A 16 -37.39 4.81 -27.20
N GLU A 17 -37.54 4.79 -25.87
CA GLU A 17 -36.93 5.80 -25.01
C GLU A 17 -35.43 5.88 -25.32
N PRO A 18 -34.88 7.08 -25.59
CA PRO A 18 -33.45 7.23 -25.72
C PRO A 18 -32.83 6.88 -24.38
N LEU A 19 -32.20 5.69 -24.30
CA LEU A 19 -31.25 5.37 -23.25
C LEU A 19 -30.28 6.55 -23.18
N SER A 20 -30.44 7.33 -22.11
CA SER A 20 -29.69 8.56 -21.91
C SER A 20 -28.22 8.20 -21.96
N VAL A 21 -27.55 8.63 -23.02
CA VAL A 21 -26.10 8.56 -23.14
C VAL A 21 -25.57 9.53 -22.08
N LEU A 22 -25.33 9.02 -20.88
CA LEU A 22 -24.55 9.72 -19.87
C LEU A 22 -23.20 10.01 -20.53
N GLY A 23 -22.97 11.30 -20.80
CA GLY A 23 -21.75 11.75 -21.46
C GLY A 23 -20.52 11.22 -20.71
N LEU A 24 -19.52 10.77 -21.46
CA LEU A 24 -18.21 10.27 -20.99
C LEU A 24 -17.37 11.35 -20.28
N SER A 25 -17.99 12.43 -19.80
CA SER A 25 -17.38 13.61 -19.19
C SER A 25 -17.76 13.71 -17.73
N CYS A 26 -16.78 13.98 -16.87
CA CYS A 26 -17.02 14.26 -15.46
C CYS A 26 -17.76 15.59 -15.28
N PRO A 27 -18.69 15.71 -14.31
CA PRO A 27 -19.34 16.98 -13.99
C PRO A 27 -18.34 17.99 -13.41
N ASP A 28 -18.53 19.28 -13.70
CA ASP A 28 -17.67 20.36 -13.16
C ASP A 28 -17.69 20.43 -11.63
N VAL A 29 -18.82 20.05 -11.02
CA VAL A 29 -19.02 20.05 -9.58
C VAL A 29 -19.35 18.64 -9.11
N CYS A 30 -18.48 18.09 -8.24
CA CYS A 30 -18.76 16.83 -7.57
C CYS A 30 -19.90 16.99 -6.56
N SER A 31 -20.92 16.14 -6.69
CA SER A 31 -21.98 15.98 -5.69
C SER A 31 -21.81 14.64 -4.96
N PRO A 32 -21.21 14.60 -3.76
CA PRO A 32 -21.04 13.36 -3.01
C PRO A 32 -22.37 12.68 -2.63
N SER A 33 -23.47 13.45 -2.63
CA SER A 33 -24.80 12.96 -2.30
C SER A 33 -25.42 12.07 -3.37
N SER A 34 -25.00 12.21 -4.64
CA SER A 34 -25.43 11.34 -5.74
C SER A 34 -24.60 10.05 -5.85
N CYS A 35 -23.55 9.91 -5.04
CA CYS A 35 -22.71 8.73 -5.05
C CYS A 35 -23.39 7.53 -4.39
N LEU A 36 -23.15 6.34 -4.94
CA LEU A 36 -23.44 5.11 -4.20
C LEU A 36 -22.56 5.07 -2.95
N ARG A 37 -23.17 4.80 -1.80
CA ARG A 37 -22.45 4.78 -0.53
C ARG A 37 -21.53 3.56 -0.46
N ALA A 38 -20.22 3.79 -0.52
CA ALA A 38 -19.25 2.73 -0.26
C ALA A 38 -19.38 2.17 1.17
N PRO A 39 -19.02 0.88 1.37
CA PRO A 39 -18.92 0.28 2.69
C PRO A 39 -18.14 1.13 3.69
N SER A 40 -18.52 1.05 4.97
CA SER A 40 -17.82 1.76 6.05
C SER A 40 -16.39 1.26 6.23
N LYS A 41 -16.15 -0.04 5.97
CA LYS A 41 -14.84 -0.69 6.05
C LYS A 41 -14.51 -1.33 4.71
N CYS A 42 -13.42 -0.89 4.09
CA CYS A 42 -12.85 -1.51 2.91
C CYS A 42 -11.53 -2.20 3.30
N ALA A 43 -11.36 -3.47 2.93
CA ALA A 43 -10.18 -4.26 3.29
C ALA A 43 -8.86 -3.60 2.86
N TYR A 44 -8.85 -3.00 1.67
CA TYR A 44 -7.68 -2.34 1.07
C TYR A 44 -7.83 -0.81 1.03
N GLY A 45 -8.72 -0.25 1.84
CA GLY A 45 -8.99 1.18 1.90
C GLY A 45 -9.94 1.69 0.81
N LYS A 46 -10.27 2.97 0.90
CA LYS A 46 -11.14 3.66 -0.05
C LYS A 46 -10.31 4.35 -1.14
N VAL A 47 -10.84 4.34 -2.35
CA VAL A 47 -10.31 4.99 -3.54
C VAL A 47 -11.39 5.87 -4.16
N LYS A 48 -11.01 6.85 -4.96
CA LYS A 48 -11.96 7.67 -5.71
C LYS A 48 -12.27 7.07 -7.08
N ASP A 49 -13.42 7.40 -7.66
CA ASP A 49 -13.69 7.13 -9.08
C ASP A 49 -12.78 7.91 -10.03
N ALA A 50 -12.92 7.65 -11.34
CA ALA A 50 -12.18 8.36 -12.38
C ALA A 50 -12.42 9.88 -12.38
N CYS A 51 -13.57 10.34 -11.86
CA CYS A 51 -13.91 11.75 -11.71
C CYS A 51 -13.44 12.37 -10.39
N ASN A 52 -12.73 11.62 -9.55
CA ASN A 52 -12.31 12.00 -8.21
C ASN A 52 -13.43 12.44 -7.24
N CYS A 53 -14.66 11.98 -7.47
CA CYS A 53 -15.83 12.40 -6.70
C CYS A 53 -16.25 11.35 -5.66
N CYS A 54 -16.71 10.18 -6.13
CA CYS A 54 -17.29 9.17 -5.26
C CYS A 54 -16.22 8.23 -4.67
N ASP A 55 -16.44 7.76 -3.45
CA ASP A 55 -15.58 6.77 -2.80
C ASP A 55 -16.03 5.35 -3.12
N PHE A 56 -15.07 4.46 -3.40
CA PHE A 56 -15.24 3.03 -3.62
C PHE A 56 -14.22 2.24 -2.79
N CYS A 57 -14.42 0.94 -2.61
CA CYS A 57 -13.38 0.09 -2.05
C CYS A 57 -12.35 -0.23 -3.13
N GLY A 58 -11.07 -0.04 -2.82
CA GLY A 58 -10.01 -0.40 -3.75
C GLY A 58 -9.79 -1.92 -3.83
N ASN A 59 -9.34 -2.36 -4.99
CA ASN A 59 -9.02 -3.75 -5.29
C ASN A 59 -7.76 -4.20 -4.52
N GLY A 60 -7.77 -5.46 -4.10
CA GLY A 60 -6.74 -6.15 -3.35
C GLY A 60 -5.62 -6.74 -4.22
N PRO A 61 -4.59 -7.33 -3.59
CA PRO A 61 -3.46 -7.90 -4.31
C PRO A 61 -3.88 -9.04 -5.24
N GLY A 62 -3.43 -8.99 -6.48
CA GLY A 62 -3.75 -9.97 -7.51
C GLY A 62 -5.13 -9.80 -8.16
N GLU A 63 -5.90 -8.79 -7.77
CA GLU A 63 -7.15 -8.44 -8.47
C GLU A 63 -6.86 -7.56 -9.69
N HIS A 64 -7.72 -7.65 -10.70
CA HIS A 64 -7.63 -6.85 -11.92
C HIS A 64 -7.78 -5.36 -11.63
N CYS A 65 -7.14 -4.52 -12.44
CA CYS A 65 -7.21 -3.06 -12.32
C CYS A 65 -6.96 -2.38 -13.66
N GLY A 66 -7.34 -1.09 -13.74
CA GLY A 66 -7.10 -0.25 -14.91
C GLY A 66 -8.20 -0.40 -15.98
N GLY A 67 -7.79 -0.35 -17.25
CA GLY A 67 -8.72 -0.22 -18.38
C GLY A 67 -9.27 1.20 -18.55
N GLU A 68 -10.05 1.41 -19.60
CA GLU A 68 -10.64 2.72 -19.91
C GLU A 68 -11.51 3.20 -18.74
N PHE A 69 -11.32 4.44 -18.28
CA PHE A 69 -11.99 4.99 -17.07
C PHE A 69 -11.85 4.15 -15.79
N ASN A 70 -10.86 3.25 -15.69
CA ASN A 70 -10.70 2.31 -14.60
C ASN A 70 -11.90 1.36 -14.42
N ILE A 71 -12.53 0.91 -15.51
CA ILE A 71 -13.66 -0.04 -15.46
C ILE A 71 -13.33 -1.35 -14.73
N LEU A 72 -12.07 -1.78 -14.71
CA LEU A 72 -11.62 -2.97 -13.99
C LEU A 72 -11.37 -2.70 -12.49
N GLY A 73 -11.50 -1.43 -12.08
CA GLY A 73 -11.29 -0.97 -10.71
C GLY A 73 -9.91 -0.35 -10.47
N MET A 74 -9.76 0.21 -9.28
CA MET A 74 -8.53 0.85 -8.83
C MET A 74 -7.96 0.14 -7.62
N CYS A 75 -6.64 -0.01 -7.57
CA CYS A 75 -5.97 -0.67 -6.46
C CYS A 75 -6.10 0.10 -5.16
N GLY A 76 -6.17 -0.63 -4.05
CA GLY A 76 -6.24 -0.08 -2.71
C GLY A 76 -5.03 0.75 -2.29
N LYS A 77 -5.11 1.30 -1.08
CA LYS A 77 -4.10 2.20 -0.51
C LYS A 77 -2.74 1.51 -0.41
N GLY A 78 -1.71 2.15 -0.97
CA GLY A 78 -0.33 1.63 -0.93
C GLY A 78 -0.04 0.57 -1.99
N MET A 79 -0.89 0.46 -3.00
CA MET A 79 -0.75 -0.47 -4.11
C MET A 79 -0.61 0.26 -5.45
N GLU A 80 -0.18 -0.45 -6.48
CA GLU A 80 -0.13 0.01 -7.86
C GLU A 80 -0.70 -1.04 -8.82
N CYS A 81 -1.24 -0.56 -9.94
CA CYS A 81 -1.69 -1.41 -11.02
C CYS A 81 -0.51 -1.69 -11.96
N VAL A 82 -0.06 -2.94 -12.02
CA VAL A 82 1.03 -3.36 -12.91
C VAL A 82 0.42 -3.95 -14.18
N SER A 83 0.73 -3.33 -15.32
CA SER A 83 0.24 -3.76 -16.64
C SER A 83 0.64 -5.20 -16.94
N ASN A 84 -0.31 -5.98 -17.47
CA ASN A 84 -0.05 -7.33 -17.95
C ASN A 84 0.73 -7.34 -19.27
N ASN A 85 0.70 -6.24 -20.01
CA ASN A 85 1.34 -6.09 -21.32
C ASN A 85 2.51 -5.10 -21.21
N VAL A 86 3.72 -5.63 -21.00
CA VAL A 86 4.94 -4.82 -20.84
C VAL A 86 5.52 -4.37 -22.19
N ASN A 87 5.15 -5.07 -23.28
CA ASN A 87 5.72 -4.86 -24.62
C ASN A 87 4.84 -3.99 -25.54
N GLU A 88 3.64 -3.63 -25.10
CA GLU A 88 2.72 -2.81 -25.88
C GLU A 88 2.17 -1.69 -24.98
N PRO A 89 2.63 -0.44 -25.16
CA PRO A 89 2.09 0.68 -24.43
C PRO A 89 0.66 0.96 -24.91
N THR A 90 -0.32 0.48 -24.15
CA THR A 90 -1.73 0.82 -24.38
C THR A 90 -2.05 2.16 -23.73
N THR A 91 -3.00 2.90 -24.31
CA THR A 91 -3.50 4.16 -23.73
C THR A 91 -4.12 3.94 -22.35
N PHE A 92 -4.69 2.76 -22.12
CA PHE A 92 -5.32 2.36 -20.88
C PHE A 92 -4.76 0.99 -20.44
N PRO A 93 -3.69 0.96 -19.62
CA PRO A 93 -3.10 -0.29 -19.19
C PRO A 93 -4.06 -1.04 -18.26
N GLU A 94 -4.31 -2.30 -18.60
CA GLU A 94 -4.97 -3.27 -17.74
C GLU A 94 -3.92 -4.11 -17.03
N GLY A 95 -4.19 -4.45 -15.77
CA GLY A 95 -3.16 -5.05 -14.94
C GLY A 95 -3.68 -5.75 -13.71
N LEU A 96 -2.75 -6.03 -12.80
CA LEU A 96 -3.02 -6.59 -11.49
C LEU A 96 -2.50 -5.66 -10.39
N CYS A 97 -3.24 -5.60 -9.30
CA CYS A 97 -2.84 -4.84 -8.14
C CYS A 97 -1.70 -5.52 -7.38
N VAL A 98 -0.62 -4.79 -7.14
CA VAL A 98 0.52 -5.24 -6.34
C VAL A 98 0.86 -4.24 -5.26
N TRP A 99 1.47 -4.70 -4.17
CA TRP A 99 1.93 -3.82 -3.11
C TRP A 99 3.12 -2.98 -3.57
N LYS A 100 3.04 -1.66 -3.35
CA LYS A 100 4.21 -0.79 -3.47
C LYS A 100 5.17 -1.17 -2.34
N MET A 101 6.14 -2.02 -2.65
CA MET A 101 7.24 -2.30 -1.74
C MET A 101 7.90 -0.95 -1.41
N ARG A 102 7.86 -0.51 -0.15
CA ARG A 102 8.74 0.56 0.32
C ARG A 102 10.15 0.02 0.18
N THR A 103 10.85 0.42 -0.89
CA THR A 103 12.14 -0.13 -1.29
C THR A 103 13.19 0.12 -0.21
N ALA A 104 13.35 -0.85 0.70
CA ALA A 104 14.60 -1.04 1.43
C ALA A 104 15.59 -1.92 0.66
N PHE A 105 15.23 -2.47 -0.50
CA PHE A 105 16.14 -3.30 -1.28
C PHE A 105 15.80 -3.25 -2.78
N GLN A 106 16.57 -2.47 -3.54
CA GLN A 106 16.64 -2.62 -5.00
C GLN A 106 17.95 -3.36 -5.33
N PRO A 107 17.91 -4.61 -5.80
CA PRO A 107 19.09 -5.24 -6.37
C PRO A 107 19.37 -4.56 -7.72
N GLY A 108 20.43 -3.76 -7.80
CA GLY A 108 20.97 -3.28 -9.07
C GLY A 108 20.86 -1.78 -9.37
N LYS A 109 20.17 -0.97 -8.56
CA LYS A 109 20.35 0.50 -8.63
C LYS A 109 21.43 0.88 -7.62
N LYS A 110 22.61 1.27 -8.12
CA LYS A 110 23.56 2.05 -7.30
C LYS A 110 22.75 3.21 -6.75
N GLN A 111 22.58 3.21 -5.43
CA GLN A 111 22.00 4.33 -4.71
C GLN A 111 22.91 5.53 -5.02
N GLN A 112 22.51 6.38 -5.97
CA GLN A 112 22.93 7.76 -5.94
C GLN A 112 22.37 8.29 -4.63
N GLN A 113 23.22 8.32 -3.61
CA GLN A 113 23.01 9.10 -2.41
C GLN A 113 22.66 10.50 -2.90
N GLN A 114 21.37 10.81 -2.93
CA GLN A 114 20.96 12.20 -2.78
C GLN A 114 21.69 12.67 -1.54
N GLN A 115 22.65 13.59 -1.75
CA GLN A 115 23.25 14.39 -0.72
C GLN A 115 22.10 15.08 0.02
N GLN A 116 21.52 14.39 1.00
CA GLN A 116 20.82 15.04 2.07
C GLN A 116 21.89 15.89 2.73
N GLN A 117 21.86 17.18 2.42
CA GLN A 117 22.63 18.18 3.12
C GLN A 117 22.44 17.90 4.61
N PRO A 118 23.52 17.71 5.40
CA PRO A 118 23.36 17.51 6.82
C PRO A 118 22.59 18.71 7.35
N ALA A 119 21.44 18.45 7.97
CA ALA A 119 20.74 19.42 8.77
C ALA A 119 21.80 20.10 9.65
N LYS A 120 22.01 21.41 9.45
CA LYS A 120 22.91 22.21 10.28
C LYS A 120 22.53 21.93 11.73
N MET A 121 23.40 21.18 12.40
CA MET A 121 23.33 20.89 13.81
C MET A 121 23.52 22.23 14.52
N GLN A 122 22.41 22.82 14.96
CA GLN A 122 22.45 24.03 15.77
C GLN A 122 23.30 23.72 17.00
N THR A 123 24.32 24.54 17.23
CA THR A 123 25.23 24.37 18.37
C THR A 123 24.43 24.45 19.67
N PRO A 124 24.59 23.49 20.60
CA PRO A 124 23.95 23.56 21.90
C PRO A 124 24.49 24.79 22.68
N PRO A 125 23.68 25.40 23.56
CA PRO A 125 24.10 26.55 24.35
C PRO A 125 25.29 26.21 25.25
N PRO A 126 26.24 27.14 25.45
CA PRO A 126 27.41 26.91 26.27
C PRO A 126 27.01 26.76 27.75
N GLY A 127 27.41 25.66 28.38
CA GLY A 127 27.28 25.51 29.85
C GLY A 127 27.05 24.09 30.37
N LEU A 128 26.69 23.12 29.54
CA LEU A 128 26.49 21.74 29.98
C LEU A 128 27.79 20.94 29.87
N LYS A 129 28.47 20.76 31.02
CA LYS A 129 29.62 19.87 31.15
C LYS A 129 29.22 18.45 30.75
N PHE A 130 29.84 17.95 29.69
CA PHE A 130 29.69 16.58 29.24
C PHE A 130 30.41 15.65 30.23
N VAL A 131 29.66 14.94 31.07
CA VAL A 131 30.21 13.86 31.91
C VAL A 131 30.19 12.58 31.06
N PRO A 132 31.34 11.97 30.74
CA PRO A 132 31.37 10.76 29.91
C PRO A 132 30.64 9.60 30.60
N GLN A 133 29.62 9.05 29.92
CA GLN A 133 28.73 7.98 30.37
C GLN A 133 29.44 6.64 30.68
N LYS A 134 30.76 6.56 30.48
CA LYS A 134 31.57 5.36 30.76
C LYS A 134 31.88 5.16 32.26
N GLN A 135 31.68 6.17 33.11
CA GLN A 135 31.95 6.07 34.55
C GLN A 135 30.76 5.59 35.40
N GLN A 136 29.54 5.58 34.86
CA GLN A 136 28.36 5.12 35.61
C GLN A 136 28.24 3.59 35.69
N TRP A 137 28.98 2.85 34.85
CA TRP A 137 28.87 1.39 34.73
C TRP A 137 29.71 0.58 35.72
N LEU A 138 30.63 1.19 36.46
CA LEU A 138 31.53 0.46 37.38
C LEU A 138 31.09 0.50 38.86
N ARG A 139 29.98 1.17 39.19
CA ARG A 139 29.56 1.40 40.59
C ARG A 139 28.40 0.53 41.08
N SER A 140 27.75 -0.25 40.23
CA SER A 140 26.67 -1.13 40.66
C SER A 140 27.23 -2.48 41.15
N LYS A 141 27.16 -2.71 42.47
CA LYS A 141 27.50 -4.00 43.14
C LYS A 141 26.74 -5.21 42.54
N ALA A 142 25.70 -4.97 41.75
CA ALA A 142 24.91 -5.98 41.06
C ALA A 142 25.72 -6.80 40.02
N TRP A 143 26.73 -6.22 39.36
CA TRP A 143 27.51 -6.91 38.33
C TRP A 143 28.37 -8.05 38.88
N ARG A 144 28.92 -7.91 40.10
CA ARG A 144 29.72 -8.96 40.73
C ARG A 144 28.91 -10.26 40.95
N LYS A 145 27.60 -10.13 41.18
CA LYS A 145 26.69 -11.30 41.30
C LYS A 145 26.34 -11.91 39.95
N PHE A 146 26.28 -11.13 38.87
CA PHE A 146 25.95 -11.64 37.54
C PHE A 146 27.10 -12.48 36.94
N SER A 147 28.35 -12.00 37.02
CA SER A 147 29.51 -12.78 36.55
C SER A 147 29.75 -14.07 37.35
N ALA A 148 29.49 -14.06 38.66
CA ALA A 148 29.62 -15.28 39.48
C ALA A 148 28.59 -16.36 39.09
N ASN A 149 27.37 -15.95 38.71
CA ASN A 149 26.29 -16.88 38.34
C ASN A 149 26.48 -17.47 36.93
N GLN A 150 27.12 -16.74 36.02
CA GLN A 150 27.34 -17.20 34.64
C GLN A 150 28.44 -18.28 34.58
N LEU A 151 29.52 -18.13 35.36
CA LEU A 151 30.56 -19.16 35.51
C LEU A 151 30.03 -20.46 36.15
N GLN A 152 29.04 -20.38 37.05
CA GLN A 152 28.42 -21.57 37.65
C GLN A 152 27.48 -22.33 36.70
N ARG A 153 26.88 -21.66 35.70
CA ARG A 153 26.00 -22.31 34.72
C ARG A 153 26.80 -23.08 33.68
N GLU A 154 27.93 -22.55 33.23
CA GLU A 154 28.79 -23.24 32.25
C GLU A 154 29.48 -24.47 32.84
N GLY A 155 29.80 -24.47 34.15
CA GLY A 155 30.32 -25.65 34.84
C GLY A 155 29.32 -26.80 35.06
N LYS A 156 28.00 -26.55 34.99
CA LYS A 156 26.97 -27.60 35.16
C LYS A 156 26.52 -28.25 33.85
N VAL A 157 26.72 -27.60 32.70
CA VAL A 157 26.38 -28.20 31.39
C VAL A 157 27.46 -29.20 30.94
N ALA A 158 28.72 -29.00 31.35
CA ALA A 158 29.83 -29.89 31.00
C ALA A 158 29.81 -31.28 31.67
N LYS A 159 28.93 -31.53 32.67
CA LYS A 159 28.83 -32.84 33.36
C LYS A 159 27.65 -33.72 32.94
N LYS A 160 26.80 -33.30 32.01
CA LYS A 160 25.62 -34.08 31.56
C LYS A 160 25.76 -34.72 30.17
N GLY A 161 26.88 -34.52 29.48
CA GLY A 161 27.09 -34.99 28.10
C GLY A 161 27.84 -36.31 27.94
N GLN A 162 28.04 -37.10 29.01
CA GLN A 162 28.92 -38.26 28.97
C GLN A 162 28.28 -39.49 29.63
N GLN A 163 27.10 -39.89 29.15
CA GLN A 163 26.50 -41.19 29.50
C GLN A 163 25.38 -41.59 28.52
N THR A 164 25.74 -41.90 27.27
CA THR A 164 24.99 -42.87 26.45
C THR A 164 26.01 -43.66 25.63
N SER A 165 26.52 -44.70 26.27
CA SER A 165 27.41 -45.73 25.77
C SER A 165 26.57 -47.01 25.66
N PHE A 166 26.58 -47.64 24.49
CA PHE A 166 26.31 -49.07 24.26
C PHE A 166 24.90 -49.60 24.62
N ASN A 167 24.11 -49.90 23.59
CA ASN A 167 23.72 -51.26 23.18
C ASN A 167 23.08 -51.21 21.81
#